data_AF-A0AAE0JUV2-F1
#
_entry.id   AF-A0AAE0JUV2-F1
#
_cell.length_a   1.000
_cell.length_b   1.000
_cell.length_c   1.000
_cell.angle_alpha   90.00
_cell.angle_beta   90.00
_cell.angle_gamma   90.00
#
_symmetry.space_group_name_H-M   'P 1'
#
loop_
_entity.id
_entity.type
_entity.pdbx_description
1 polymer ?
#
loop_
_entity_poly.entity_id
_entity_poly.type
_entity_poly.pdbx_seq_one_letter_code
_entity_poly.pdbx_strand_id
1 'polypeptide(L)'
;MAVSYGQLEIVRLLLNSGADAGRCDRHGHTPLDIAVVKGYEPIISLPLDRGRGDAESTDAVNLTPLMLAAANDHTAITSMLLENGASAASMCENTKTSLHLAASHSGGDKTIDILLHYEAQVNSQDQYHKTPLWYASGIGNVSAVQSLIKYGADVKQPRPLFPSRSEQSSRCHQDSTRKWRRH
;
A
#
# COMPACT_ATOMS: atom_id res chain seq x y z
N MET A 1 -13.61 -14.87 11.86
CA MET A 1 -13.87 -15.30 13.25
C MET A 1 -12.62 -15.94 13.86
N ALA A 2 -12.24 -17.18 13.52
CA ALA A 2 -11.05 -17.82 14.12
C ALA A 2 -9.75 -17.00 13.96
N VAL A 3 -9.50 -16.48 12.75
CA VAL A 3 -8.38 -15.58 12.47
C VAL A 3 -8.48 -14.27 13.26
N SER A 4 -9.68 -13.70 13.39
CA SER A 4 -9.93 -12.45 14.11
C SER A 4 -9.57 -12.52 15.59
N TYR A 5 -9.58 -13.72 16.18
CA TYR A 5 -9.22 -13.99 17.57
C TYR A 5 -7.82 -14.61 17.73
N GLY A 6 -7.03 -14.74 16.65
CA GLY A 6 -5.68 -15.29 16.73
C GLY A 6 -5.63 -16.80 17.04
N GLN A 7 -6.71 -17.54 16.77
CA GLN A 7 -6.82 -18.95 17.14
C GLN A 7 -6.12 -19.87 16.14
N LEU A 8 -4.78 -19.93 16.21
CA LEU A 8 -3.92 -20.69 15.29
C LEU A 8 -4.39 -22.13 15.07
N GLU A 9 -4.68 -22.87 16.14
CA GLU A 9 -5.08 -24.28 16.05
C GLU A 9 -6.42 -24.46 15.33
N ILE A 10 -7.36 -23.54 15.54
CA ILE A 10 -8.65 -23.58 14.87
C ILE A 10 -8.49 -23.24 13.39
N VAL A 11 -7.65 -22.26 13.05
CA VAL A 11 -7.32 -21.94 11.65
C VAL A 11 -6.68 -23.14 10.96
N ARG A 12 -5.70 -23.79 11.60
CA ARG A 12 -5.04 -25.00 11.08
C ARG A 12 -6.05 -26.13 10.84
N LEU A 13 -6.95 -26.37 11.79
CA LEU A 13 -7.99 -27.39 11.66
C LEU A 13 -8.95 -27.08 10.51
N LEU A 14 -9.38 -25.82 10.37
CA LEU A 14 -10.25 -25.37 9.28
C LEU A 14 -9.57 -25.54 7.91
N LEU A 15 -8.30 -25.15 7.78
CA LEU A 15 -7.54 -25.34 6.55
C LEU A 15 -7.36 -26.83 6.21
N ASN A 16 -7.15 -27.69 7.21
CA ASN A 16 -7.10 -29.14 7.03
C ASN A 16 -8.45 -29.73 6.61
N SER A 17 -9.56 -29.16 7.06
CA SER A 17 -10.91 -29.60 6.67
C SER A 17 -11.35 -29.07 5.29
N GLY A 18 -10.45 -28.43 4.54
CA GLY A 18 -10.76 -27.89 3.22
C GLY A 18 -11.52 -26.57 3.23
N ALA A 19 -11.44 -25.80 4.32
CA ALA A 19 -12.00 -24.46 4.34
C ALA A 19 -11.35 -23.59 3.25
N ASP A 20 -12.18 -22.80 2.59
CA ASP A 20 -11.76 -21.87 1.55
C ASP A 20 -11.09 -20.64 2.18
N ALA A 21 -9.80 -20.50 1.97
CA ALA A 21 -9.00 -19.38 2.46
C ALA A 21 -9.19 -18.09 1.63
N GLY A 22 -9.80 -18.17 0.44
CA GLY A 22 -10.08 -17.02 -0.42
C GLY A 22 -11.43 -16.36 -0.14
N ARG A 23 -12.24 -16.92 0.76
CA ARG A 23 -13.60 -16.42 1.01
C ARG A 23 -13.58 -15.12 1.81
N CYS A 24 -14.00 -14.02 1.20
CA CYS A 24 -14.01 -12.70 1.82
C CYS A 24 -15.25 -12.43 2.71
N ASP A 25 -15.13 -11.47 3.61
CA ASP A 25 -16.24 -10.91 4.37
C ASP A 25 -17.06 -9.90 3.55
N ARG A 26 -18.08 -9.28 4.16
CA ARG A 26 -18.93 -8.25 3.53
C ARG A 26 -18.18 -6.97 3.13
N HIS A 27 -16.95 -6.80 3.59
CA HIS A 27 -16.07 -5.69 3.29
C HIS A 27 -14.95 -6.09 2.31
N GLY A 28 -15.00 -7.32 1.78
CA GLY A 28 -13.99 -7.83 0.86
C GLY A 28 -12.72 -8.33 1.54
N HIS A 29 -12.65 -8.35 2.88
CA HIS A 29 -11.44 -8.84 3.56
C HIS A 29 -11.40 -10.37 3.56
N THR A 30 -10.29 -10.91 3.08
CA THR A 30 -9.98 -12.34 3.22
C THR A 30 -9.52 -12.65 4.65
N PRO A 31 -9.55 -13.93 5.06
CA PRO A 31 -8.91 -14.36 6.29
C PRO A 31 -7.44 -13.93 6.38
N LEU A 32 -6.72 -13.89 5.24
CA LEU A 32 -5.33 -13.43 5.18
C LEU A 32 -5.23 -11.94 5.54
N ASP A 33 -6.08 -11.09 4.96
CA ASP A 33 -6.10 -9.65 5.25
C ASP A 33 -6.33 -9.36 6.74
N ILE A 34 -7.27 -10.07 7.35
CA ILE A 34 -7.55 -9.95 8.79
C ILE A 34 -6.32 -10.35 9.62
N ALA A 35 -5.61 -11.41 9.22
CA ALA A 35 -4.40 -11.84 9.91
C ALA A 35 -3.28 -10.79 9.78
N VAL A 36 -3.12 -10.22 8.59
CA VAL A 36 -2.13 -9.16 8.29
C VAL A 36 -2.40 -7.91 9.11
N VAL A 37 -3.65 -7.44 9.13
CA VAL A 37 -4.06 -6.27 9.93
C VAL A 37 -3.83 -6.49 11.42
N LYS A 38 -3.99 -7.73 11.90
CA LYS A 38 -3.76 -8.08 13.32
C LYS A 38 -2.31 -8.40 13.66
N GLY A 39 -1.43 -8.56 12.69
CA GLY A 39 -0.03 -8.91 12.93
C GLY A 39 0.17 -10.39 13.30
N TYR A 40 -0.75 -11.28 12.92
CA TYR A 40 -0.67 -12.69 13.31
C TYR A 40 0.23 -13.50 12.35
N GLU A 41 1.55 -13.32 12.49
CA GLU A 41 2.57 -14.00 11.69
C GLU A 41 2.33 -15.53 11.53
N PRO A 42 2.05 -16.31 12.59
CA PRO A 42 1.88 -17.76 12.45
C PRO A 42 0.60 -18.15 11.69
N ILE A 43 -0.40 -17.27 11.68
CA ILE A 43 -1.64 -17.49 10.94
C ILE A 43 -1.45 -17.12 9.46
N ILE A 44 -0.55 -16.18 9.15
CA ILE A 44 -0.22 -15.75 7.80
C ILE A 44 0.65 -16.78 7.09
N SER A 45 1.63 -17.37 7.79
CA SER A 45 2.50 -18.40 7.22
C SER A 45 1.73 -19.66 6.82
N LEU A 46 0.71 -20.06 7.59
CA LEU A 46 -0.07 -21.28 7.32
C LEU A 46 -0.73 -21.34 5.93
N PRO A 47 -1.51 -20.33 5.46
CA PRO A 47 -2.03 -20.29 4.10
C PRO A 47 -0.96 -20.14 3.02
N LEU A 48 0.08 -19.34 3.28
CA LEU A 48 1.16 -19.05 2.32
C LEU A 48 2.00 -20.31 2.03
N ASP A 49 2.46 -21.00 3.08
CA ASP A 49 3.24 -22.24 2.97
C ASP A 49 2.48 -23.36 2.23
N ARG A 50 1.14 -23.32 2.27
CA ARG A 50 0.27 -24.31 1.63
C ARG A 50 -0.15 -23.91 0.21
N GLY A 51 0.30 -22.76 -0.30
CA GLY A 51 -0.10 -22.23 -1.59
C GLY A 51 -1.60 -21.97 -1.69
N ARG A 52 -2.28 -21.77 -0.56
CA ARG A 52 -3.73 -21.51 -0.47
C ARG A 52 -4.05 -20.06 -0.14
N GLY A 53 -3.06 -19.26 0.22
CA GLY A 53 -3.19 -17.82 0.38
C GLY A 53 -2.95 -17.11 -0.95
N ASP A 54 -3.88 -16.24 -1.34
CA ASP A 54 -3.67 -15.31 -2.43
C ASP A 54 -3.02 -14.03 -1.87
N ALA A 55 -1.72 -13.87 -2.09
CA ALA A 55 -0.96 -12.71 -1.62
C ALA A 55 -1.31 -11.42 -2.37
N GLU A 56 -2.01 -11.52 -3.49
CA GLU A 56 -2.48 -10.40 -4.32
C GLU A 56 -3.99 -10.15 -4.19
N SER A 57 -4.68 -10.85 -3.28
CA SER A 57 -6.11 -10.62 -3.07
C SER A 57 -6.36 -9.16 -2.69
N THR A 58 -7.40 -8.56 -3.24
CA THR A 58 -7.73 -7.15 -2.94
C THR A 58 -9.01 -7.04 -2.13
N ASP A 59 -9.01 -6.15 -1.13
CA ASP A 59 -10.21 -5.78 -0.41
C ASP A 59 -11.14 -4.85 -1.23
N ALA A 60 -12.25 -4.38 -0.63
CA ALA A 60 -13.19 -3.49 -1.30
C ALA A 60 -12.62 -2.12 -1.72
N VAL A 61 -11.41 -1.76 -1.26
CA VAL A 61 -10.71 -0.50 -1.59
C VAL A 61 -9.46 -0.76 -2.45
N ASN A 62 -9.35 -1.97 -3.02
CA ASN A 62 -8.20 -2.44 -3.77
C ASN A 62 -6.88 -2.44 -2.98
N LEU A 63 -6.93 -2.65 -1.66
CA LEU A 63 -5.72 -2.85 -0.86
C LEU A 63 -5.30 -4.31 -0.93
N THR A 64 -4.02 -4.53 -1.23
CA THR A 64 -3.39 -5.86 -1.17
C THR A 64 -2.89 -6.16 0.25
N PRO A 65 -2.70 -7.44 0.62
CA PRO A 65 -2.05 -7.84 1.87
C PRO A 65 -0.74 -7.08 2.12
N LEU A 66 0.07 -6.87 1.09
CA LEU A 66 1.33 -6.14 1.20
C LEU A 66 1.12 -4.67 1.60
N MET A 67 0.09 -4.03 1.06
CA MET A 67 -0.29 -2.66 1.43
C MET A 67 -0.79 -2.58 2.87
N LEU A 68 -1.59 -3.55 3.32
CA LEU A 68 -2.07 -3.62 4.70
C LEU A 68 -0.90 -3.82 5.67
N ALA A 69 0.07 -4.67 5.33
CA ALA A 69 1.29 -4.86 6.12
C ALA A 69 2.13 -3.59 6.19
N ALA A 70 2.30 -2.90 5.06
CA ALA A 70 3.03 -1.64 4.96
C ALA A 70 2.35 -0.51 5.76
N ALA A 71 1.01 -0.44 5.73
CA ALA A 71 0.25 0.55 6.48
C ALA A 71 0.31 0.35 8.00
N ASN A 72 0.48 -0.89 8.48
CA ASN A 72 0.57 -1.22 9.91
C ASN A 72 2.02 -1.40 10.39
N ASP A 73 3.02 -1.11 9.56
CA ASP A 73 4.45 -1.28 9.85
C ASP A 73 4.85 -2.72 10.28
N HIS A 74 4.18 -3.71 9.71
CA HIS A 74 4.44 -5.11 10.01
C HIS A 74 5.62 -5.67 9.18
N THR A 75 6.84 -5.28 9.54
CA THR A 75 8.09 -5.65 8.84
C THR A 75 8.23 -7.14 8.51
N ALA A 76 8.01 -8.03 9.48
CA ALA A 76 8.11 -9.48 9.28
C ALA A 76 7.08 -9.99 8.27
N ILE A 77 5.86 -9.46 8.32
CA ILE A 77 4.77 -9.82 7.40
C ILE A 77 5.06 -9.30 5.99
N THR A 78 5.59 -8.07 5.87
CA THR A 78 6.02 -7.51 4.59
C THR A 78 7.07 -8.39 3.92
N SER A 79 8.10 -8.85 4.66
CA SER A 79 9.10 -9.78 4.13
C SER A 79 8.48 -11.10 3.69
N MET A 80 7.63 -11.72 4.52
CA MET A 80 6.97 -12.98 4.17
C MET A 80 6.11 -12.87 2.91
N LEU A 81 5.36 -11.78 2.75
CA LEU A 81 4.53 -11.57 1.56
C LEU A 81 5.37 -11.38 0.30
N LEU A 82 6.46 -10.60 0.37
CA LEU A 82 7.37 -10.40 -0.76
C LEU A 82 8.10 -11.69 -1.16
N GLU A 83 8.53 -12.49 -0.18
CA GLU A 83 9.13 -13.82 -0.41
C GLU A 83 8.14 -14.80 -1.08
N ASN A 84 6.84 -14.63 -0.82
CA ASN A 84 5.78 -15.40 -1.45
C ASN A 84 5.28 -14.80 -2.78
N GLY A 85 6.02 -13.84 -3.36
CA GLY A 85 5.75 -13.29 -4.69
C GLY A 85 4.73 -12.16 -4.74
N ALA A 86 4.41 -11.52 -3.62
CA ALA A 86 3.58 -10.33 -3.62
C ALA A 86 4.24 -9.19 -4.42
N SER A 87 3.45 -8.48 -5.23
CA SER A 87 3.89 -7.39 -6.08
C SER A 87 3.97 -6.08 -5.28
N ALA A 88 5.18 -5.55 -5.15
CA ALA A 88 5.40 -4.21 -4.59
C ALA A 88 4.90 -3.08 -5.49
N ALA A 89 4.57 -3.37 -6.76
CA ALA A 89 4.09 -2.40 -7.74
C ALA A 89 2.56 -2.24 -7.76
N SER A 90 1.83 -3.05 -6.99
CA SER A 90 0.38 -2.98 -6.93
C SER A 90 -0.07 -1.62 -6.38
N MET A 91 -1.22 -1.13 -6.87
CA MET A 91 -1.78 0.19 -6.54
C MET A 91 -3.22 0.05 -6.04
N CYS A 92 -3.58 0.80 -5.00
CA CYS A 92 -4.97 0.86 -4.52
C CYS A 92 -5.80 1.90 -5.28
N GLU A 93 -7.08 2.06 -4.91
CA GLU A 93 -8.04 2.94 -5.60
C GLU A 93 -7.55 4.40 -5.75
N ASN A 94 -6.68 4.87 -4.85
CA ASN A 94 -6.09 6.22 -4.90
C ASN A 94 -4.74 6.30 -5.62
N THR A 95 -4.42 5.27 -6.41
CA THR A 95 -3.11 5.01 -7.06
C THR A 95 -1.92 5.04 -6.09
N LYS A 96 -2.17 4.76 -4.81
CA LYS A 96 -1.10 4.65 -3.81
C LYS A 96 -0.50 3.25 -3.86
N THR A 97 0.82 3.19 -3.82
CA THR A 97 1.59 1.94 -3.67
C THR A 97 1.79 1.61 -2.19
N SER A 98 2.24 0.39 -1.88
CA SER A 98 2.66 -0.01 -0.54
C SER A 98 3.69 0.95 0.06
N LEU A 99 4.60 1.48 -0.77
CA LEU A 99 5.62 2.46 -0.35
C LEU A 99 5.01 3.81 0.10
N HIS A 100 3.93 4.27 -0.53
CA HIS A 100 3.22 5.48 -0.09
C HIS A 100 2.60 5.28 1.30
N LEU A 101 2.07 4.09 1.58
CA LEU A 101 1.44 3.75 2.86
C LEU A 101 2.47 3.57 3.97
N ALA A 102 3.62 2.95 3.68
CA ALA A 102 4.72 2.86 4.63
C ALA A 102 5.28 4.25 4.97
N ALA A 103 5.47 5.10 3.94
CA ALA A 103 5.95 6.48 4.10
C ALA A 103 4.93 7.41 4.79
N SER A 104 3.65 7.02 4.87
CA SER A 104 2.62 7.79 5.57
C SER A 104 2.55 7.50 7.08
N HIS A 105 3.50 6.74 7.64
CA HIS A 105 3.57 6.44 9.06
C HIS A 105 4.98 6.71 9.62
N SER A 106 5.06 7.10 10.90
CA SER A 106 6.31 7.51 11.55
C SER A 106 7.23 6.35 11.96
N GLY A 107 6.81 5.09 11.79
CA GLY A 107 7.58 3.89 12.16
C GLY A 107 8.11 3.08 10.97
N GLY A 108 7.66 3.41 9.76
CA GLY A 108 7.82 2.59 8.55
C GLY A 108 9.23 2.44 7.98
N ASP A 109 10.30 2.74 8.71
CA ASP A 109 11.66 2.85 8.17
C ASP A 109 12.14 1.50 7.62
N LYS A 110 11.94 0.45 8.41
CA LYS A 110 12.33 -0.92 8.04
C LYS A 110 11.44 -1.48 6.93
N THR A 111 10.13 -1.20 6.96
CA THR A 111 9.20 -1.63 5.91
C THR A 111 9.55 -0.95 4.58
N ILE A 112 9.91 0.34 4.60
CA ILE A 112 10.43 1.08 3.43
C ILE A 112 11.71 0.44 2.91
N ASP A 113 12.69 0.16 3.77
CA ASP A 113 13.95 -0.47 3.35
C ASP A 113 13.72 -1.84 2.68
N ILE A 114 12.82 -2.66 3.23
CA ILE A 114 12.43 -3.95 2.65
C ILE A 114 11.75 -3.76 1.30
N LEU A 115 10.77 -2.87 1.19
CA LEU A 115 10.07 -2.61 -0.06
C LEU A 115 11.04 -2.11 -1.15
N LEU A 116 11.94 -1.21 -0.81
CA LEU A 116 12.96 -0.68 -1.73
C LEU A 116 13.96 -1.75 -2.15
N HIS A 117 14.28 -2.71 -1.27
CA HIS A 117 15.12 -3.84 -1.61
C HIS A 117 14.48 -4.76 -2.67
N TYR A 118 13.15 -4.89 -2.65
CA TYR A 118 12.36 -5.63 -3.64
C TYR A 118 11.93 -4.76 -4.84
N GLU A 119 12.77 -3.80 -5.22
CA GLU A 119 12.58 -2.93 -6.41
C GLU A 119 11.25 -2.16 -6.45
N ALA A 120 10.67 -1.82 -5.28
CA ALA A 120 9.49 -0.95 -5.23
C ALA A 120 9.78 0.40 -5.89
N GLN A 121 8.80 0.90 -6.65
CA GLN A 121 8.94 2.18 -7.36
C GLN A 121 8.99 3.36 -6.38
N VAL A 122 10.19 3.94 -6.23
CA VAL A 122 10.48 5.05 -5.30
C VAL A 122 9.78 6.35 -5.68
N ASN A 123 9.63 6.58 -6.99
CA ASN A 123 9.14 7.84 -7.57
C ASN A 123 7.71 7.74 -8.11
N SER A 124 6.95 6.70 -7.73
CA SER A 124 5.53 6.62 -8.09
C SER A 124 4.77 7.81 -7.56
N GLN A 125 3.75 8.23 -8.31
CA GLN A 125 2.87 9.33 -7.93
C GLN A 125 1.46 8.81 -7.65
N ASP A 126 0.87 9.28 -6.54
CA ASP A 126 -0.54 9.07 -6.28
C ASP A 126 -1.44 9.96 -7.16
N GLN A 127 -2.75 9.84 -7.03
CA GLN A 127 -3.73 10.62 -7.79
C GLN A 127 -3.62 12.14 -7.57
N TYR A 128 -2.90 12.58 -6.53
CA TYR A 128 -2.64 13.98 -6.21
C TYR A 128 -1.22 14.43 -6.61
N HIS A 129 -0.52 13.63 -7.41
CA HIS A 129 0.88 13.84 -7.79
C HIS A 129 1.83 13.93 -6.59
N LYS A 130 1.50 13.24 -5.49
CA LYS A 130 2.37 13.14 -4.32
C LYS A 130 3.21 11.87 -4.44
N THR A 131 4.47 11.99 -4.09
CA THR A 131 5.41 10.87 -4.02
C THR A 131 5.51 10.32 -2.59
N PRO A 132 6.06 9.11 -2.39
CA PRO A 132 6.35 8.59 -1.05
C PRO A 132 7.23 9.55 -0.24
N LEU A 133 8.19 10.22 -0.90
CA LEU A 133 9.03 11.25 -0.30
C LEU A 133 8.21 12.43 0.25
N TRP A 134 7.15 12.85 -0.46
CA TRP A 134 6.25 13.91 0.00
C TRP A 134 5.55 13.53 1.32
N TYR A 135 5.11 12.28 1.45
CA TYR A 135 4.49 11.77 2.67
C TYR A 135 5.47 11.69 3.84
N ALA A 136 6.65 11.10 3.61
CA ALA A 136 7.70 10.99 4.63
C ALA A 136 8.15 12.38 5.12
N SER A 137 8.27 13.35 4.20
CA SER A 137 8.61 14.75 4.53
C SER A 137 7.50 15.44 5.31
N GLY A 138 6.23 15.19 4.98
CA GLY A 138 5.07 15.78 5.66
C GLY A 138 4.92 15.32 7.10
N ILE A 139 5.33 14.09 7.40
CA ILE A 139 5.35 13.53 8.75
C ILE A 139 6.60 13.95 9.53
N GLY A 140 7.68 14.27 8.82
CA GLY A 140 8.99 14.55 9.41
C GLY A 140 9.75 13.27 9.77
N ASN A 141 9.46 12.15 9.08
CA ASN A 141 10.22 10.91 9.27
C ASN A 141 11.56 11.02 8.52
N VAL A 142 12.59 11.46 9.25
CA VAL A 142 13.95 11.68 8.71
C VAL A 142 14.57 10.39 8.20
N SER A 143 14.37 9.27 8.90
CA SER A 143 14.89 7.96 8.52
C SER A 143 14.29 7.49 7.19
N ALA A 144 12.97 7.52 7.06
CA ALA A 144 12.28 7.20 5.81
C ALA A 144 12.74 8.08 4.64
N VAL A 145 12.89 9.39 4.86
CA VAL A 145 13.42 10.32 3.85
C VAL A 145 14.84 9.93 3.44
N GLN A 146 15.70 9.59 4.41
CA GLN A 146 17.08 9.22 4.14
C GLN A 146 17.18 7.90 3.35
N SER A 147 16.36 6.90 3.69
CA SER A 147 16.25 5.66 2.92
C SER A 147 15.75 5.93 1.50
N LEU A 148 14.67 6.68 1.33
CA LEU A 148 14.14 7.02 0.01
C LEU A 148 15.19 7.73 -0.87
N ILE A 149 15.93 8.70 -0.32
CA ILE A 149 17.01 9.40 -1.05
C ILE A 149 18.14 8.43 -1.42
N LYS A 150 18.53 7.53 -0.52
CA LYS A 150 19.56 6.52 -0.77
C LYS A 150 19.23 5.62 -1.95
N TYR A 151 17.95 5.27 -2.13
CA TYR A 151 17.47 4.46 -3.25
C TYR A 151 17.06 5.27 -4.49
N GLY A 152 17.40 6.57 -4.55
CA GLY A 152 17.22 7.38 -5.76
C GLY A 152 15.87 8.11 -5.87
N ALA A 153 15.23 8.43 -4.73
CA ALA A 153 14.08 9.32 -4.73
C ALA A 153 14.44 10.69 -5.32
N ASP A 154 13.64 11.19 -6.25
CA ASP A 154 13.83 12.49 -6.87
C ASP A 154 13.38 13.61 -5.93
N VAL A 155 14.36 14.23 -5.27
CA VAL A 155 14.16 15.36 -4.35
C VAL A 155 13.73 16.63 -5.09
N LYS A 156 13.92 16.70 -6.40
CA LYS A 156 13.61 17.88 -7.22
C LYS A 156 12.22 17.84 -7.83
N GLN A 157 11.42 16.80 -7.58
CA GLN A 157 10.05 16.81 -8.10
C GLN A 157 9.34 18.09 -7.63
N PRO A 158 8.77 18.87 -8.57
CA PRO A 158 8.12 20.11 -8.22
C PRO A 158 7.03 19.79 -7.22
N ARG A 159 7.09 20.45 -6.05
CA ARG A 159 6.02 20.42 -5.05
C ARG A 159 4.72 20.62 -5.83
N PRO A 160 3.76 19.67 -5.79
CA PRO A 160 2.58 19.77 -6.64
C PRO A 160 1.97 21.14 -6.38
N LEU A 161 2.01 21.98 -7.41
CA LEU A 161 1.47 23.33 -7.35
C LEU A 161 -0.01 23.10 -7.10
N PHE A 162 -0.47 23.33 -5.87
CA PHE A 162 -1.88 23.58 -5.65
C PHE A 162 -2.23 24.70 -6.62
N PRO A 163 -3.10 24.48 -7.62
CA PRO A 163 -3.46 25.57 -8.51
C PRO A 163 -4.06 26.65 -7.61
N SER A 164 -3.37 27.78 -7.56
CA SER A 164 -3.83 28.94 -6.82
C SER A 164 -5.24 29.28 -7.30
N ARG A 165 -6.09 29.86 -6.44
CA ARG A 165 -7.46 30.29 -6.81
C ARG A 165 -7.46 31.14 -8.11
N SER A 166 -6.37 31.86 -8.37
CA SER A 166 -6.08 32.61 -9.59
C SER A 166 -5.85 31.75 -10.84
N GLU A 167 -5.23 30.58 -10.72
CA GLU A 167 -4.97 29.66 -11.84
C GLU A 167 -6.21 28.84 -12.22
N GLN A 168 -7.07 28.51 -11.25
CA GLN A 168 -8.39 27.90 -11.51
C GLN A 168 -9.31 28.85 -12.29
N SER A 169 -9.32 30.14 -11.93
CA SER A 169 -10.06 31.19 -12.65
C SER A 169 -9.52 31.40 -14.07
N SER A 170 -8.20 31.40 -14.23
CA SER A 170 -7.55 31.60 -15.53
C SER A 170 -7.80 30.44 -16.50
N ARG A 171 -7.84 29.18 -16.02
CA ARG A 171 -8.23 28.03 -16.85
C ARG A 171 -9.70 28.09 -17.28
N CYS A 172 -10.61 28.44 -16.38
CA CYS A 172 -12.02 28.65 -16.73
C CYS A 172 -12.22 29.74 -17.79
N HIS A 173 -11.47 30.84 -17.73
CA HIS A 173 -11.53 31.90 -18.74
C HIS A 173 -10.88 31.52 -20.08
N GLN A 174 -9.79 30.75 -20.08
CA GLN A 174 -9.16 30.28 -21.32
C GLN A 174 -10.00 29.23 -22.06
N ASP A 175 -10.65 28.30 -21.35
CA ASP A 175 -11.55 27.34 -21.98
C ASP A 175 -12.84 27.99 -22.49
N SER A 176 -13.34 29.01 -21.78
CA SER A 176 -14.46 29.81 -22.26
C SER A 176 -14.11 30.55 -23.55
N THR A 177 -12.96 31.22 -23.62
CA THR A 177 -12.54 31.99 -24.82
C THR A 177 -12.15 31.12 -26.02
N ARG A 178 -11.70 29.87 -25.80
CA ARG A 178 -11.50 28.89 -26.88
C ARG A 178 -12.80 28.39 -27.49
N LYS A 179 -13.89 28.33 -26.72
CA LYS A 179 -15.23 27.94 -27.21
C LYS A 179 -15.89 28.98 -28.12
N TRP A 180 -15.50 30.26 -28.03
CA TRP A 180 -16.05 31.35 -28.86
C TRP A 180 -15.18 31.74 -30.07
N ARG A 181 -13.98 31.16 -30.25
CA ARG A 181 -13.11 31.43 -31.40
C ARG A 181 -13.25 30.42 -32.55
N ARG A 182 -14.18 29.48 -32.43
CA ARG A 182 -14.57 28.56 -33.51
C ARG A 182 -16.05 28.78 -33.81
N HIS A 183 -16.39 29.88 -34.47
CA HIS A 183 -17.55 30.04 -35.37
C HIS A 183 -17.47 31.40 -36.05
#